data_AF-A0A2S2P9J6-F1
#
_entry.id   AF-A0A2S2P9J6-F1
#
_cell.length_a   1.000
_cell.length_b   1.000
_cell.length_c   1.000
_cell.angle_alpha   90.00
_cell.angle_beta   90.00
_cell.angle_gamma   90.00
#
_symmetry.space_group_name_H-M   'P 1'
#
loop_
_entity.id
_entity.type
_entity.pdbx_description
1 polymer ?
#
loop_
_entity_poly.entity_id
_entity_poly.type
_entity_poly.pdbx_seq_one_letter_code
_entity_poly.pdbx_strand_id
1 'polypeptide(L)'
;GTIEIAGLHVNEPKPLTGKFLEFVESAENGVIYFSFGTIVDPSKLPNSTIEIFINVLKKVKQKVMWKWNSKNLPQLPSHIMVSNWFPQPDILGHPNVRLFITHGGVHSLEEATYNALPIVGIPFFGDQHMNMKLAERNGIGKMVDNVDLNEKSMLSAINEVLANPKYKENSKIRSEIFKDIHPSPMDRAIYWIEYVLRHGGANYLKSSSVELNFNQYFLVDVCFVIIGTTAISIFLIVMMIKYIFKTKNINSSKK
;
A
#
# COMPACT_ATOMS: atom_id res chain seq x y z
N GLY A 1 -15.24 9.42 15.04
CA GLY A 1 -14.37 9.79 13.90
C GLY A 1 -13.05 9.05 13.98
N THR A 2 -12.23 9.14 12.95
CA THR A 2 -10.82 8.68 12.96
C THR A 2 -9.91 9.92 12.99
N ILE A 3 -8.73 9.78 13.58
CA ILE A 3 -7.68 10.80 13.55
C ILE A 3 -6.48 10.19 12.84
N GLU A 4 -6.04 10.83 11.77
CA GLU A 4 -4.92 10.36 10.97
C GLU A 4 -3.58 10.75 11.62
N ILE A 5 -2.77 9.74 11.94
CA ILE A 5 -1.44 9.83 12.58
C ILE A 5 -0.39 9.01 11.81
N ALA A 6 -0.46 9.05 10.48
CA ALA A 6 0.48 8.34 9.60
C ALA A 6 1.94 8.72 9.91
N GLY A 7 2.85 7.76 9.76
CA GLY A 7 4.28 7.97 10.02
C GLY A 7 4.69 7.98 11.49
N LEU A 8 3.84 7.56 12.43
CA LEU A 8 4.19 7.52 13.86
C LEU A 8 5.47 6.71 14.17
N HIS A 9 5.76 5.66 13.38
CA HIS A 9 6.99 4.86 13.52
C HIS A 9 8.21 5.47 12.82
N VAL A 10 8.00 6.46 11.96
CA VAL A 10 9.05 7.07 11.15
C VAL A 10 9.79 8.10 11.98
N ASN A 11 11.06 7.86 12.21
CA ASN A 11 11.95 8.75 12.94
C ASN A 11 12.99 9.37 12.01
N GLU A 12 13.62 10.46 12.45
CA GLU A 12 14.78 10.99 11.75
C GLU A 12 15.89 9.93 11.67
N PRO A 13 16.44 9.66 10.47
CA PRO A 13 17.52 8.70 10.27
C PRO A 13 18.75 9.07 11.09
N LYS A 14 19.35 8.09 11.76
CA LYS A 14 20.64 8.25 12.45
C LYS A 14 21.79 8.02 11.46
N PRO A 15 22.98 8.60 11.71
CA PRO A 15 24.15 8.30 10.90
C PRO A 15 24.48 6.80 10.91
N LEU A 16 24.73 6.23 9.73
CA LEU A 16 25.22 4.86 9.62
C LEU A 16 26.63 4.75 10.22
N THR A 17 26.98 3.56 10.71
CA THR A 17 28.29 3.31 11.33
C THR A 17 28.92 2.00 10.86
N GLY A 18 30.25 1.91 10.94
CA GLY A 18 31.01 0.70 10.67
C GLY A 18 30.79 0.18 9.25
N LYS A 19 30.67 -1.15 9.11
CA LYS A 19 30.57 -1.83 7.80
C LYS A 19 29.46 -1.31 6.88
N PHE A 20 28.35 -0.81 7.44
CA PHE A 20 27.24 -0.31 6.64
C PHE A 20 27.57 1.05 6.03
N LEU A 21 28.19 1.94 6.80
CA LEU A 21 28.65 3.24 6.30
C LEU A 21 29.68 3.05 5.19
N GLU A 22 30.73 2.27 5.46
CA GLU A 22 31.80 2.00 4.49
C GLU A 22 31.25 1.43 3.17
N PHE A 23 30.28 0.51 3.25
CA PHE A 23 29.67 -0.08 2.07
C PHE A 23 28.85 0.92 1.26
N VAL A 24 28.07 1.78 1.93
CA VAL A 24 27.19 2.76 1.28
C VAL A 24 27.97 3.96 0.73
N GLU A 25 29.03 4.40 1.40
CA GLU A 25 29.87 5.52 0.96
C GLU A 25 30.75 5.15 -0.24
N SER A 26 31.20 3.90 -0.32
CA SER A 26 31.99 3.39 -1.45
C SER A 26 31.16 3.02 -2.69
N ALA A 27 29.88 3.43 -2.75
CA ALA A 27 28.96 3.10 -3.83
C ALA A 27 28.87 4.23 -4.88
N GLU A 28 29.74 4.21 -5.90
CA GLU A 28 29.79 5.25 -6.95
C GLU A 28 28.47 5.43 -7.71
N ASN A 29 27.81 4.32 -8.03
CA ASN A 29 26.51 4.33 -8.73
C ASN A 29 25.31 4.44 -7.78
N GLY A 30 25.55 4.63 -6.48
CA GLY A 30 24.56 4.58 -5.42
C GLY A 30 24.18 3.16 -4.97
N VAL A 31 23.24 3.10 -4.04
CA VAL A 31 22.82 1.88 -3.35
C VAL A 31 21.35 1.55 -3.64
N ILE A 32 21.08 0.27 -3.87
CA ILE A 32 19.75 -0.32 -3.84
C ILE A 32 19.60 -1.02 -2.48
N TYR A 33 18.60 -0.63 -1.70
CA TYR A 33 18.19 -1.40 -0.53
C TYR A 33 17.08 -2.37 -0.94
N PHE A 34 17.20 -3.65 -0.57
CA PHE A 34 16.24 -4.69 -0.91
C PHE A 34 15.79 -5.42 0.35
N SER A 35 14.51 -5.25 0.73
CA SER A 35 13.91 -5.90 1.89
C SER A 35 12.41 -6.15 1.68
N PHE A 36 11.96 -7.38 1.89
CA PHE A 36 10.53 -7.72 1.93
C PHE A 36 9.92 -7.66 3.33
N GLY A 37 10.56 -6.92 4.24
CA GLY A 37 10.09 -6.77 5.62
C GLY A 37 10.37 -8.02 6.46
N THR A 38 9.45 -8.36 7.35
CA THR A 38 9.58 -9.49 8.29
C THR A 38 8.63 -10.64 8.00
N ILE A 39 7.54 -10.39 7.28
CA ILE A 39 6.50 -11.40 7.00
C ILE A 39 6.89 -12.26 5.80
N VAL A 40 7.41 -11.64 4.74
CA VAL A 40 7.92 -12.36 3.58
C VAL A 40 9.40 -12.65 3.81
N ASP A 41 9.73 -13.93 3.94
CA ASP A 41 11.10 -14.41 4.01
C ASP A 41 11.58 -14.77 2.59
N PRO A 42 12.50 -13.99 1.98
CA PRO A 42 12.99 -14.29 0.63
C PRO A 42 13.60 -15.69 0.51
N SER A 43 14.13 -16.24 1.61
CA SER A 43 14.77 -17.56 1.61
C SER A 43 13.80 -18.74 1.57
N LYS A 44 12.50 -18.48 1.74
CA LYS A 44 11.42 -19.48 1.66
C LYS A 44 10.64 -19.39 0.34
N LEU A 45 11.01 -18.48 -0.55
CA LEU A 45 10.42 -18.38 -1.87
C LEU A 45 10.87 -19.57 -2.75
N PRO A 46 10.13 -19.89 -3.83
CA PRO A 46 10.57 -20.89 -4.80
C PRO A 46 11.98 -20.56 -5.32
N ASN A 47 12.81 -21.60 -5.54
CA ASN A 47 14.17 -21.42 -6.04
C ASN A 47 14.22 -20.63 -7.35
N SER A 48 13.23 -20.83 -8.24
CA SER A 48 13.08 -20.06 -9.48
C SER A 48 12.98 -18.55 -9.23
N THR A 49 12.22 -18.14 -8.21
CA THR A 49 12.07 -16.73 -7.81
C THR A 49 13.38 -16.19 -7.22
N ILE A 50 14.06 -16.97 -6.38
CA ILE A 50 15.34 -16.59 -5.78
C ILE A 50 16.41 -16.40 -6.87
N GLU A 51 16.46 -17.30 -7.86
CA GLU A 51 17.37 -17.21 -9.01
C GLU A 51 17.13 -15.95 -9.84
N ILE A 52 15.86 -15.59 -10.08
CA ILE A 52 15.51 -14.32 -10.74
C ILE A 52 16.13 -13.13 -9.99
N PHE A 53 15.96 -13.06 -8.67
CA PHE A 53 16.54 -11.98 -7.86
C PHE A 53 18.05 -11.95 -7.97
N ILE A 54 18.73 -13.09 -7.78
CA ILE A 54 20.19 -13.17 -7.85
C ILE A 54 20.68 -12.72 -9.23
N ASN A 55 20.08 -13.23 -10.31
CA ASN A 55 20.51 -12.94 -11.68
C ASN A 55 20.30 -11.47 -12.04
N VAL A 56 19.22 -10.84 -11.55
CA VAL A 56 18.97 -9.41 -11.77
C VAL A 56 19.92 -8.55 -10.93
N LEU A 57 20.10 -8.83 -9.64
CA LEU A 57 20.99 -8.06 -8.76
C LEU A 57 22.46 -8.17 -9.17
N LYS A 58 22.87 -9.26 -9.82
CA LYS A 58 24.21 -9.38 -10.43
C LYS A 58 24.42 -8.42 -11.60
N LYS A 59 23.35 -8.00 -12.29
CA LYS A 59 23.40 -7.17 -13.51
C LYS A 59 23.30 -5.65 -13.22
N VAL A 60 22.85 -5.25 -12.03
CA VAL A 60 22.74 -3.83 -11.67
C VAL A 60 24.11 -3.23 -11.36
N LYS A 61 24.28 -1.93 -11.65
CA LYS A 61 25.55 -1.20 -11.43
C LYS A 61 25.71 -0.71 -9.98
N GLN A 62 24.60 -0.63 -9.26
CA GLN A 62 24.53 -0.17 -7.88
C GLN A 62 25.09 -1.21 -6.94
N LYS A 63 25.60 -0.78 -5.78
CA LYS A 63 25.76 -1.70 -4.66
C LYS A 63 24.40 -2.08 -4.12
N VAL A 64 24.24 -3.32 -3.67
CA VAL A 64 22.96 -3.85 -3.18
C VAL A 64 23.11 -4.24 -1.72
N MET A 65 22.20 -3.77 -0.88
CA MET A 65 22.05 -4.25 0.50
C MET A 65 20.77 -5.08 0.57
N TRP A 66 20.91 -6.41 0.61
CA TRP A 66 19.80 -7.35 0.52
C TRP A 66 19.55 -8.05 1.85
N LYS A 67 18.36 -7.84 2.42
CA LYS A 67 17.91 -8.53 3.64
C LYS A 67 17.58 -9.99 3.34
N TRP A 68 18.27 -10.91 4.01
CA TRP A 68 18.15 -12.35 3.82
C TRP A 68 18.23 -13.09 5.15
N ASN A 69 17.21 -13.90 5.46
CA ASN A 69 17.07 -14.49 6.79
C ASN A 69 17.68 -15.89 6.95
N SER A 70 18.23 -16.49 5.88
CA SER A 70 18.80 -17.85 5.92
C SER A 70 20.32 -17.86 6.01
N LYS A 71 20.86 -18.88 6.69
CA LYS A 71 22.32 -19.15 6.76
C LYS A 71 22.88 -19.64 5.43
N ASN A 72 22.04 -20.23 4.57
CA ASN A 72 22.44 -20.69 3.26
C ASN A 72 22.44 -19.50 2.31
N LEU A 73 23.60 -18.85 2.24
CA LEU A 73 23.83 -17.72 1.35
C LEU A 73 24.26 -18.25 -0.03
N PRO A 74 23.59 -17.82 -1.11
CA PRO A 74 24.11 -18.05 -2.44
C PRO A 74 25.47 -17.33 -2.61
N GLN A 75 26.35 -17.86 -3.47
CA GLN A 75 27.55 -17.11 -3.85
C GLN A 75 27.14 -15.84 -4.61
N LEU A 76 27.40 -14.70 -3.99
CA LEU A 76 27.05 -13.38 -4.49
C LEU A 76 28.33 -12.55 -4.74
N PRO A 77 28.34 -11.69 -5.76
CA PRO A 77 29.46 -10.78 -6.00
C PRO A 77 29.65 -9.79 -4.85
N SER A 78 30.85 -9.19 -4.77
CA SER A 78 31.24 -8.26 -3.70
C SER A 78 30.42 -6.96 -3.65
N HIS A 79 29.72 -6.58 -4.73
CA HIS A 79 28.83 -5.42 -4.73
C HIS A 79 27.47 -5.69 -4.08
N ILE A 80 27.21 -6.92 -3.61
CA ILE A 80 25.98 -7.31 -2.92
C ILE A 80 26.33 -7.68 -1.47
N MET A 81 25.92 -6.82 -0.53
CA MET A 81 25.97 -7.11 0.90
C MET A 81 24.69 -7.79 1.33
N VAL A 82 24.82 -8.93 2.01
CA VAL A 82 23.69 -9.66 2.58
C VAL A 82 23.77 -9.69 4.10
N SER A 83 22.63 -9.48 4.75
CA SER A 83 22.49 -9.63 6.19
C SER A 83 21.07 -10.00 6.57
N ASN A 84 20.90 -10.70 7.69
CA ASN A 84 19.58 -10.96 8.28
C ASN A 84 18.98 -9.71 8.94
N TRP A 85 19.80 -8.70 9.22
CA TRP A 85 19.38 -7.47 9.85
C TRP A 85 20.13 -6.26 9.29
N PHE A 86 19.40 -5.17 9.13
CA PHE A 86 19.89 -3.88 8.67
C PHE A 86 19.21 -2.76 9.47
N PRO A 87 19.91 -1.64 9.74
CA PRO A 87 19.29 -0.44 10.28
C PRO A 87 18.48 0.27 9.17
N GLN A 88 17.31 -0.29 8.85
CA GLN A 88 16.51 0.12 7.68
C GLN A 88 16.18 1.62 7.67
N PRO A 89 15.69 2.26 8.76
CA PRO A 89 15.41 3.69 8.75
C PRO A 89 16.64 4.54 8.39
N ASP A 90 17.80 4.16 8.92
CA ASP A 90 19.07 4.86 8.71
C ASP A 90 19.58 4.68 7.27
N ILE A 91 19.42 3.47 6.70
CA ILE A 91 19.75 3.21 5.29
C ILE A 91 18.82 4.00 4.37
N LEU A 92 17.51 3.94 4.59
CA LEU A 92 16.55 4.64 3.73
C LEU A 92 16.79 6.17 3.78
N GLY A 93 17.28 6.70 4.89
CA GLY A 93 17.66 8.10 5.02
C GLY A 93 18.99 8.50 4.39
N HIS A 94 19.82 7.55 3.96
CA HIS A 94 21.17 7.86 3.50
C HIS A 94 21.17 8.43 2.07
N PRO A 95 21.92 9.53 1.78
CA PRO A 95 21.87 10.21 0.47
C PRO A 95 22.32 9.36 -0.73
N ASN A 96 23.17 8.37 -0.50
CA ASN A 96 23.62 7.44 -1.55
C ASN A 96 22.59 6.36 -1.92
N VAL A 97 21.51 6.20 -1.14
CA VAL A 97 20.47 5.21 -1.46
C VAL A 97 19.55 5.81 -2.53
N ARG A 98 19.37 5.06 -3.62
CA ARG A 98 18.69 5.54 -4.84
C ARG A 98 17.35 4.86 -5.07
N LEU A 99 17.20 3.63 -4.59
CA LEU A 99 16.03 2.80 -4.82
C LEU A 99 15.79 1.89 -3.62
N PHE A 100 14.52 1.73 -3.24
CA PHE A 100 14.07 0.70 -2.33
C PHE A 100 13.26 -0.36 -3.09
N ILE A 101 13.75 -1.61 -3.08
CA ILE A 101 12.99 -2.77 -3.52
C ILE A 101 12.28 -3.37 -2.31
N THR A 102 10.95 -3.41 -2.35
CA THR A 102 10.12 -3.87 -1.23
C THR A 102 8.91 -4.68 -1.69
N HIS A 103 8.23 -5.30 -0.73
CA HIS A 103 6.98 -6.03 -0.91
C HIS A 103 5.75 -5.10 -0.95
N GLY A 104 5.92 -3.80 -0.72
CA GLY A 104 4.80 -2.83 -0.74
C GLY A 104 3.98 -2.77 0.55
N GLY A 105 4.51 -3.25 1.68
CA GLY A 105 3.89 -3.05 2.98
C GLY A 105 3.82 -1.57 3.36
N VAL A 106 2.70 -1.15 3.97
CA VAL A 106 2.41 0.28 4.23
C VAL A 106 3.51 1.01 4.99
N HIS A 107 4.07 0.40 6.06
CA HIS A 107 5.14 1.02 6.84
C HIS A 107 6.43 1.23 6.01
N SER A 108 6.76 0.29 5.13
CA SER A 108 7.90 0.43 4.21
C SER A 108 7.67 1.54 3.19
N LEU A 109 6.43 1.73 2.72
CA LEU A 109 6.09 2.83 1.82
C LEU A 109 6.11 4.19 2.53
N GLU A 110 5.67 4.26 3.78
CA GLU A 110 5.78 5.48 4.60
C GLU A 110 7.23 5.87 4.82
N GLU A 111 8.11 4.93 5.20
CA GLU A 111 9.55 5.19 5.35
C GLU A 111 10.21 5.63 4.03
N ALA A 112 9.85 4.99 2.91
CA ALA A 112 10.36 5.36 1.59
C ALA A 112 9.90 6.77 1.18
N THR A 113 8.61 7.07 1.40
CA THR A 113 8.02 8.38 1.11
C THR A 113 8.67 9.46 1.95
N TYR A 114 8.79 9.24 3.26
CA TYR A 114 9.47 10.16 4.17
C TYR A 114 10.90 10.47 3.71
N ASN A 115 11.64 9.48 3.21
CA ASN A 115 13.02 9.65 2.74
C ASN A 115 13.14 10.01 1.24
N ALA A 116 12.04 10.35 0.58
CA ALA A 116 12.02 10.70 -0.85
C ALA A 116 12.65 9.62 -1.76
N LEU A 117 12.45 8.34 -1.45
CA LEU A 117 13.00 7.23 -2.21
C LEU A 117 11.99 6.65 -3.20
N PRO A 118 12.38 6.53 -4.48
CA PRO A 118 11.66 5.71 -5.44
C PRO A 118 11.59 4.24 -5.02
N ILE A 119 10.53 3.56 -5.46
CA ILE A 119 10.23 2.18 -5.09
C ILE A 119 10.10 1.27 -6.32
N VAL A 120 10.64 0.05 -6.22
CA VAL A 120 10.18 -1.09 -7.02
C VAL A 120 9.50 -2.06 -6.06
N GLY A 121 8.22 -2.33 -6.31
CA GLY A 121 7.39 -3.16 -5.43
C GLY A 121 7.08 -4.51 -6.04
N ILE A 122 7.28 -5.57 -5.28
CA ILE A 122 6.89 -6.94 -5.63
C ILE A 122 5.88 -7.42 -4.58
N PRO A 123 4.57 -7.15 -4.75
CA PRO A 123 3.56 -7.51 -3.78
C PRO A 123 3.32 -9.03 -3.75
N PHE A 124 3.06 -9.58 -2.57
CA PHE A 124 2.80 -11.01 -2.35
C PHE A 124 1.38 -11.31 -1.88
N PHE A 125 0.80 -10.48 -1.02
CA PHE A 125 -0.54 -10.73 -0.47
C PHE A 125 -1.20 -9.47 0.09
N GLY A 126 -2.50 -9.58 0.38
CA GLY A 126 -3.26 -8.55 1.10
C GLY A 126 -3.26 -7.18 0.41
N ASP A 127 -3.09 -6.14 1.21
CA ASP A 127 -3.12 -4.74 0.84
C ASP A 127 -1.91 -4.29 -0.01
N GLN A 128 -0.83 -5.06 -0.05
CA GLN A 128 0.41 -4.74 -0.77
C GLN A 128 0.18 -4.37 -2.24
N HIS A 129 -0.75 -5.06 -2.92
CA HIS A 129 -1.09 -4.77 -4.31
C HIS A 129 -1.75 -3.39 -4.47
N MET A 130 -2.68 -3.04 -3.57
CA MET A 130 -3.33 -1.73 -3.59
C MET A 130 -2.35 -0.61 -3.24
N ASN A 131 -1.48 -0.87 -2.26
CA ASN A 131 -0.41 0.03 -1.86
C ASN A 131 0.54 0.33 -3.03
N MET A 132 0.95 -0.68 -3.78
CA MET A 132 1.81 -0.49 -4.95
C MET A 132 1.09 0.18 -6.13
N LYS A 133 -0.19 -0.12 -6.37
CA LYS A 133 -0.99 0.61 -7.36
C LYS A 133 -1.11 2.09 -7.02
N LEU A 134 -1.23 2.43 -5.73
CA LEU A 134 -1.22 3.81 -5.28
C LEU A 134 0.16 4.47 -5.49
N ALA A 135 1.25 3.76 -5.21
CA ALA A 135 2.61 4.23 -5.47
C ALA A 135 2.86 4.51 -6.96
N GLU A 136 2.37 3.63 -7.85
CA GLU A 136 2.41 3.83 -9.31
C GLU A 136 1.57 5.03 -9.75
N ARG A 137 0.34 5.15 -9.24
CA ARG A 137 -0.54 6.29 -9.54
C ARG A 137 0.09 7.62 -9.12
N ASN A 138 0.79 7.62 -8.00
CA ASN A 138 1.53 8.78 -7.50
C ASN A 138 2.87 9.00 -8.20
N GLY A 139 3.29 8.08 -9.07
CA GLY A 139 4.53 8.16 -9.83
C GLY A 139 5.79 8.07 -8.97
N ILE A 140 5.72 7.42 -7.80
CA ILE A 140 6.86 7.23 -6.88
C ILE A 140 7.41 5.81 -6.89
N GLY A 141 6.74 4.89 -7.56
CA GLY A 141 7.25 3.53 -7.72
C GLY A 141 6.66 2.79 -8.89
N LYS A 142 7.21 1.60 -9.13
CA LYS A 142 6.80 0.66 -10.18
C LYS A 142 6.45 -0.68 -9.54
N MET A 143 5.30 -1.25 -9.90
CA MET A 143 4.90 -2.58 -9.45
C MET A 143 5.42 -3.63 -10.44
N VAL A 144 5.99 -4.70 -9.91
CA VAL A 144 6.29 -5.93 -10.64
C VAL A 144 5.41 -7.00 -10.03
N ASP A 145 4.36 -7.40 -10.75
CA ASP A 145 3.45 -8.44 -10.28
C ASP A 145 4.23 -9.75 -10.07
N ASN A 146 4.00 -10.41 -8.93
CA ASN A 146 4.66 -11.68 -8.62
C ASN A 146 4.26 -12.79 -9.60
N VAL A 147 3.09 -12.70 -10.23
CA VAL A 147 2.65 -13.65 -11.28
C VAL A 147 3.49 -13.51 -12.54
N ASP A 148 3.84 -12.27 -12.92
CA ASP A 148 4.63 -11.95 -14.12
C ASP A 148 6.12 -11.74 -13.83
N LEU A 149 6.57 -12.13 -12.63
CA LEU A 149 7.92 -11.91 -12.18
C LEU A 149 8.91 -12.78 -12.96
N ASN A 150 9.82 -12.13 -13.66
CA ASN A 150 10.93 -12.74 -14.37
C ASN A 150 12.11 -11.76 -14.41
N GLU A 151 13.27 -12.23 -14.88
CA GLU A 151 14.48 -11.40 -14.92
C GLU A 151 14.29 -10.11 -15.73
N LYS A 152 13.56 -10.19 -16.85
CA LYS A 152 13.32 -9.05 -17.73
C LYS A 152 12.38 -8.04 -17.07
N SER A 153 11.27 -8.48 -16.48
CA SER A 153 10.31 -7.58 -15.84
C SER A 153 10.93 -6.85 -14.64
N MET A 154 11.65 -7.55 -13.78
CA MET A 154 12.33 -6.95 -12.63
C MET A 154 13.46 -6.00 -13.04
N LEU A 155 14.36 -6.43 -13.94
CA LEU A 155 15.47 -5.59 -14.39
C LEU A 155 14.98 -4.34 -15.13
N SER A 156 13.93 -4.48 -15.94
CA SER A 156 13.31 -3.34 -16.63
C SER A 156 12.73 -2.35 -15.63
N ALA A 157 12.02 -2.80 -14.59
CA ALA A 157 11.45 -1.93 -13.57
C ALA A 157 12.55 -1.18 -12.80
N ILE A 158 13.63 -1.87 -12.39
CA ILE A 158 14.76 -1.24 -11.70
C ILE A 158 15.40 -0.17 -12.58
N ASN A 159 15.70 -0.49 -13.84
CA ASN A 159 16.31 0.47 -14.77
C ASN A 159 15.39 1.66 -15.07
N GLU A 160 14.09 1.41 -15.25
CA GLU A 160 13.10 2.47 -15.48
C GLU A 160 13.06 3.43 -14.29
N VAL A 161 12.94 2.91 -13.07
CA VAL A 161 12.83 3.74 -11.86
C VAL A 161 14.11 4.52 -11.58
N LEU A 162 15.28 3.93 -11.83
CA LEU A 162 16.57 4.60 -11.63
C LEU A 162 16.90 5.63 -12.72
N ALA A 163 16.49 5.39 -13.98
CA ALA A 163 16.83 6.26 -15.10
C ALA A 163 15.83 7.39 -15.31
N ASN A 164 14.55 7.20 -14.95
CA ASN A 164 13.50 8.18 -15.18
C ASN A 164 13.41 9.16 -13.99
N PRO A 165 13.74 10.46 -14.18
CA PRO A 165 13.77 11.44 -13.10
C PRO A 165 12.40 11.64 -12.43
N LYS A 166 11.30 11.37 -13.15
CA LYS A 166 9.92 11.45 -12.64
C LYS A 166 9.76 10.77 -11.28
N TYR A 167 10.34 9.58 -11.11
CA TYR A 167 10.18 8.83 -9.87
C TYR A 167 10.84 9.53 -8.68
N LYS A 168 12.05 10.05 -8.87
CA LYS A 168 12.76 10.77 -7.81
C LYS A 168 12.14 12.12 -7.52
N GLU A 169 11.73 12.86 -8.55
CA GLU A 169 11.06 14.16 -8.40
C GLU A 169 9.73 14.04 -7.66
N ASN A 170 8.88 13.10 -8.07
CA ASN A 170 7.62 12.85 -7.36
C ASN A 170 7.86 12.37 -5.92
N SER A 171 8.90 11.55 -5.69
CA SER A 171 9.22 11.09 -4.34
C SER A 171 9.66 12.25 -3.44
N LYS A 172 10.39 13.25 -3.97
CA LYS A 172 10.73 14.48 -3.24
C LYS A 172 9.48 15.29 -2.88
N ILE A 173 8.61 15.53 -3.86
CA ILE A 173 7.34 16.26 -3.64
C ILE A 173 6.50 15.56 -2.57
N ARG A 174 6.38 14.22 -2.63
CA ARG A 174 5.64 13.45 -1.64
C ARG A 174 6.30 13.46 -0.27
N SER A 175 7.62 13.44 -0.18
CA SER A 175 8.36 13.58 1.08
C SER A 175 8.10 14.94 1.73
N GLU A 176 8.14 16.03 0.95
CA GLU A 176 7.84 17.38 1.43
C GLU A 176 6.42 17.45 2.00
N ILE A 177 5.42 16.95 1.26
CA ILE A 177 4.02 16.88 1.73
C ILE A 177 3.88 16.02 3.00
N PHE A 178 4.58 14.88 3.05
CA PHE A 178 4.51 13.97 4.19
C PHE A 178 5.18 14.54 5.45
N LYS A 179 6.23 15.36 5.29
CA LYS A 179 6.92 16.02 6.40
C LYS A 179 6.21 17.30 6.84
N ASP A 180 5.41 17.91 5.99
CA ASP A 180 4.58 19.08 6.29
C ASP A 180 3.31 18.71 7.10
N ILE A 181 3.49 17.93 8.17
CA ILE A 181 2.44 17.55 9.10
C ILE A 181 2.66 18.32 10.41
N HIS A 182 1.76 19.24 10.70
CA HIS A 182 1.72 19.96 11.97
C HIS A 182 0.36 19.73 12.70
N PRO A 183 0.36 19.47 14.01
CA PRO A 183 1.50 19.09 14.84
C PRO A 183 2.04 17.70 14.43
N SER A 184 3.21 17.30 14.96
CA SER A 184 3.82 16.00 14.64
C SER A 184 2.85 14.84 14.88
N PRO A 185 2.99 13.67 14.21
CA PRO A 185 2.08 12.53 14.43
C PRO A 185 1.95 12.13 15.90
N MET A 186 3.05 12.18 16.66
CA MET A 186 3.06 11.89 18.09
C MET A 186 2.30 12.95 18.90
N ASP A 187 2.60 14.23 18.67
CA ASP A 187 1.92 15.33 19.37
C ASP A 187 0.42 15.36 19.06
N ARG A 188 0.04 15.05 17.83
CA ARG A 188 -1.36 14.89 17.41
C ARG A 188 -2.04 13.77 18.18
N ALA A 189 -1.38 12.61 18.31
CA ALA A 189 -1.91 11.48 19.07
C ALA A 189 -2.11 11.85 20.53
N ILE A 190 -1.10 12.46 21.17
CA ILE A 190 -1.15 12.93 22.56
C ILE A 190 -2.33 13.90 22.73
N TYR A 191 -2.43 14.91 21.88
CA TYR A 191 -3.48 15.91 21.94
C TYR A 191 -4.89 15.28 21.92
N TRP A 192 -5.14 14.34 21.00
CA TRP A 192 -6.46 13.72 20.89
C TRP A 192 -6.78 12.73 22.00
N ILE A 193 -5.77 12.00 22.51
CA ILE A 193 -5.92 11.16 23.71
C ILE A 193 -6.32 12.04 24.90
N GLU A 194 -5.58 13.12 25.16
CA GLU A 194 -5.90 14.04 26.24
C GLU A 194 -7.26 14.72 26.02
N TYR A 195 -7.61 15.08 24.79
CA TYR A 195 -8.91 15.66 24.48
C TYR A 195 -10.06 14.75 24.90
N VAL A 196 -9.98 13.46 24.59
CA VAL A 196 -10.99 12.47 24.96
C VAL A 196 -11.07 12.34 26.48
N LEU A 197 -9.93 12.31 27.18
CA LEU A 197 -9.89 12.24 28.65
C LEU A 197 -10.49 13.50 29.29
N ARG A 198 -10.13 14.69 28.81
CA ARG A 198 -10.64 15.99 29.32
C ARG A 198 -12.16 16.13 29.20
N HIS A 199 -12.78 15.46 28.21
CA HIS A 199 -14.22 15.57 27.93
C HIS A 199 -14.98 14.28 28.25
N GLY A 200 -14.51 13.49 29.21
CA GLY A 200 -15.25 12.33 29.73
C GLY A 200 -15.58 11.27 28.66
N GLY A 201 -14.69 11.05 27.70
CA GLY A 201 -14.86 10.08 26.62
C GLY A 201 -15.39 10.67 25.30
N ALA A 202 -15.67 11.98 25.24
CA ALA A 202 -16.05 12.72 24.03
C ALA A 202 -17.14 12.03 23.20
N ASN A 203 -18.23 11.58 23.84
CA ASN A 203 -19.32 10.84 23.18
C ASN A 203 -19.95 11.61 22.01
N TYR A 204 -19.92 12.94 22.03
CA TYR A 204 -20.39 13.79 20.94
C TYR A 204 -19.56 13.69 19.64
N LEU A 205 -18.36 13.10 19.67
CA LEU A 205 -17.55 12.81 18.46
C LEU A 205 -17.79 11.40 17.89
N LYS A 206 -18.55 10.56 18.61
CA LYS A 206 -18.94 9.24 18.14
C LYS A 206 -20.11 9.39 17.18
N SER A 207 -20.11 8.60 16.12
CA SER A 207 -21.28 8.53 15.25
C SER A 207 -22.44 7.91 16.02
N SER A 208 -23.63 8.49 15.93
CA SER A 208 -24.86 7.88 16.47
C SER A 208 -25.12 6.49 15.90
N SER A 209 -24.56 6.17 14.73
CA SER A 209 -24.66 4.84 14.12
C SER A 209 -24.05 3.72 14.97
N VAL A 210 -23.13 4.02 15.89
CA VAL A 210 -22.49 3.02 16.77
C VAL A 210 -23.49 2.42 17.77
N GLU A 211 -24.54 3.16 18.11
CA GLU A 211 -25.57 2.73 19.07
C GLU A 211 -26.76 2.02 18.40
N LEU A 212 -26.80 1.99 17.07
CA LEU A 212 -27.90 1.36 16.32
C LEU A 212 -27.80 -0.16 16.38
N ASN A 213 -28.95 -0.82 16.56
CA ASN A 213 -29.02 -2.27 16.39
C ASN A 213 -28.99 -2.66 14.90
N PHE A 214 -28.79 -3.95 14.60
CA PHE A 214 -28.69 -4.47 13.24
C PHE A 214 -29.85 -4.02 12.33
N ASN A 215 -31.09 -4.06 12.82
CA ASN A 215 -32.27 -3.73 12.02
C ASN A 215 -32.31 -2.25 11.64
N GLN A 216 -31.97 -1.37 12.59
CA GLN A 216 -31.90 0.08 12.37
C GLN A 216 -30.72 0.46 11.48
N TYR A 217 -29.57 -0.18 11.68
CA TYR A 217 -28.37 0.08 10.88
C TYR A 217 -28.60 -0.26 9.40
N PHE A 218 -29.26 -1.39 9.12
CA PHE A 218 -29.59 -1.82 7.76
C PHE A 218 -30.96 -1.35 7.25
N LEU A 219 -31.70 -0.54 8.03
CA LEU A 219 -33.02 -0.02 7.68
C LEU A 219 -33.99 -1.10 7.16
N VAL A 220 -34.01 -2.24 7.84
CA VAL A 220 -34.74 -3.45 7.40
C VAL A 220 -36.24 -3.17 7.20
N ASP A 221 -36.82 -2.36 8.06
CA ASP A 221 -38.20 -1.88 7.98
C ASP A 221 -38.45 -1.04 6.72
N VAL A 222 -37.54 -0.13 6.38
CA VAL A 222 -37.60 0.69 5.15
C VAL A 222 -37.51 -0.21 3.92
N CYS A 223 -36.64 -1.23 3.93
CA CYS A 223 -36.56 -2.22 2.85
C CYS A 223 -37.90 -2.94 2.64
N PHE A 224 -38.58 -3.37 3.71
CA PHE A 224 -39.90 -4.00 3.60
C PHE A 224 -40.95 -3.05 3.01
N VAL A 225 -40.94 -1.78 3.38
CA VAL A 225 -41.86 -0.77 2.83
C VAL A 225 -41.60 -0.56 1.33
N ILE A 226 -40.34 -0.41 0.90
CA ILE A 226 -39.96 -0.26 -0.51
C ILE A 226 -40.35 -1.49 -1.33
N ILE A 227 -40.05 -2.70 -0.84
CA ILE A 227 -40.40 -3.96 -1.54
C ILE A 227 -41.92 -4.11 -1.63
N GLY A 228 -42.63 -3.88 -0.52
CA GLY A 228 -44.08 -4.02 -0.45
C GLY A 228 -44.80 -3.04 -1.39
N THR A 229 -44.45 -1.76 -1.33
CA THR A 229 -45.01 -0.73 -2.23
C THR A 229 -44.72 -1.03 -3.70
N THR A 230 -43.49 -1.42 -4.04
CA THR A 230 -43.13 -1.82 -5.41
C THR A 230 -43.95 -3.01 -5.88
N ALA A 231 -44.12 -4.04 -5.05
CA ALA A 231 -44.91 -5.23 -5.37
C ALA A 231 -46.40 -4.88 -5.59
N ILE A 232 -46.97 -4.01 -4.74
CA ILE A 232 -48.35 -3.52 -4.88
C ILE A 232 -48.51 -2.74 -6.19
N SER A 233 -47.59 -1.84 -6.52
CA SER A 233 -47.63 -1.08 -7.78
C SER A 233 -47.58 -2.02 -8.99
N ILE A 234 -46.69 -3.01 -9.00
CA ILE A 234 -46.63 -4.04 -10.06
C ILE A 234 -47.95 -4.81 -10.15
N PHE A 235 -48.49 -5.25 -9.01
CA PHE A 235 -49.76 -5.97 -8.96
C PHE A 235 -50.92 -5.15 -9.55
N LEU A 236 -51.03 -3.87 -9.17
CA LEU A 236 -52.04 -2.95 -9.70
C LEU A 236 -51.88 -2.73 -11.21
N ILE A 237 -50.65 -2.57 -11.71
CA ILE A 237 -50.37 -2.45 -13.15
C ILE A 237 -50.81 -3.72 -13.90
N VAL A 238 -50.46 -4.91 -13.40
CA VAL A 238 -50.87 -6.19 -14.01
C VAL A 238 -52.40 -6.34 -14.01
N MET A 239 -53.06 -5.98 -12.91
CA MET A 239 -54.51 -5.98 -12.79
C MET A 239 -55.17 -5.03 -13.79
N MET A 240 -54.65 -3.81 -13.94
CA MET A 240 -55.14 -2.83 -14.90
C MET A 240 -54.98 -3.33 -16.35
N ILE A 241 -53.82 -3.91 -16.68
CA ILE A 241 -53.56 -4.52 -18.00
C ILE A 241 -54.56 -5.65 -18.27
N LYS A 242 -54.76 -6.57 -17.32
CA LYS A 242 -55.75 -7.67 -17.44
C LYS A 242 -57.18 -7.14 -17.64
N TYR A 243 -57.55 -6.09 -16.91
CA TYR A 243 -58.86 -5.46 -17.05
C TYR A 243 -59.06 -4.88 -18.46
N ILE A 244 -58.07 -4.13 -18.97
CA ILE A 244 -58.09 -3.57 -20.33
C ILE A 244 -58.24 -4.67 -21.39
N PHE A 245 -57.47 -5.76 -21.29
CA PHE A 245 -57.59 -6.90 -22.20
C PHE A 245 -58.96 -7.59 -22.13
N LYS A 246 -59.51 -7.79 -20.92
CA LYS A 246 -60.85 -8.35 -20.73
C LYS A 246 -61.93 -7.48 -21.38
N THR A 247 -61.87 -6.15 -21.18
CA THR A 247 -62.83 -5.22 -21.82
C THR A 247 -62.71 -5.19 -23.33
N LYS A 248 -61.49 -5.29 -23.90
CA LYS A 248 -61.30 -5.40 -25.36
C LYS A 248 -61.90 -6.69 -25.92
N ASN A 249 -61.71 -7.83 -25.26
CA ASN A 249 -62.28 -9.12 -25.71
C ASN A 249 -63.82 -9.15 -25.66
N ILE A 250 -64.44 -8.55 -24.63
CA ILE A 250 -65.92 -8.46 -24.54
C ILE A 250 -66.49 -7.58 -25.67
N ASN A 251 -65.80 -6.50 -26.03
CA ASN A 251 -66.24 -5.62 -27.11
C ASN A 251 -65.97 -6.23 -28.52
N SER A 252 -64.98 -7.12 -28.66
CA SER A 252 -64.76 -7.84 -29.92
C SER A 252 -65.72 -9.01 -30.14
N SER A 253 -66.32 -9.58 -29.08
CA SER A 253 -67.32 -10.65 -29.19
C SER A 253 -68.77 -10.15 -29.36
N LYS A 254 -68.98 -8.82 -29.29
CA LYS A 254 -70.27 -8.15 -29.49
C LYS A 254 -70.41 -7.49 -30.87
N LYS A 255 -69.39 -7.63 -31.73
CA LYS A 255 -69.43 -7.32 -33.16
C LYS A 255 -69.49 -8.64 -33.92
#